data_AF-A0A9N8H320-F1
#
_entry.id   AF-A0A9N8H320-F1
#
_cell.length_a   1.000
_cell.length_b   1.000
_cell.length_c   1.000
_cell.angle_alpha   90.00
_cell.angle_beta   90.00
_cell.angle_gamma   90.00
#
_symmetry.space_group_name_H-M   'P 1'
#
loop_
_entity.id
_entity.type
_entity.pdbx_description
1 polymer ?
#
loop_
_entity_poly.entity_id
_entity_poly.type
_entity_poly.pdbx_seq_one_letter_code
_entity_poly.pdbx_strand_id
1 'polypeptide(L)'
;MTGYFRRWTTFFCGSQNCERFVPFQGSKTSFRSHLAWAKRRNVNLKELATQRCLKSTTVVALIINTNLAILYNPSEVGDEIRAGLKAGDWRTMGFWIGIASSISLFLSVFALIANYTAYSIFNSLSTQNAPIILRSSIGRYTWQKSGDLVNHSMKSLFVVAALSYIEIAQPGPLGATFATIWAALLFWCLLTTTSLGHTIIHTGAMGHDPILRQSVEENMGPDQLSDHLLHQMDLARKAKIPLNYQYQIPFHYVLKEIERGNVDLPIPPDKLNNMRESQFTRKWHRY
;
A
#
# COMPACT_ATOMS: atom_id res chain seq x y z
N MET A 1 27.11 -0.31 -2.42
CA MET A 1 26.31 -0.91 -3.51
C MET A 1 25.12 0.00 -3.80
N THR A 2 25.40 1.20 -4.32
CA THR A 2 24.55 2.39 -4.10
C THR A 2 24.47 3.28 -5.36
N GLY A 3 24.76 2.73 -6.54
CA GLY A 3 24.89 3.51 -7.79
C GLY A 3 24.05 3.05 -9.00
N TYR A 4 23.39 1.89 -8.95
CA TYR A 4 22.81 1.28 -10.16
C TYR A 4 21.33 1.63 -10.45
N PHE A 5 20.59 2.19 -9.49
CA PHE A 5 19.17 2.53 -9.71
C PHE A 5 18.93 3.93 -10.31
N ARG A 6 19.99 4.75 -10.45
CA ARG A 6 19.89 6.16 -10.88
C ARG A 6 20.11 6.41 -12.38
N ARG A 7 20.31 5.36 -13.20
CA ARG A 7 20.79 5.49 -14.59
C ARG A 7 19.90 4.91 -15.70
N TRP A 8 18.70 4.41 -15.39
CA TRP A 8 17.81 3.80 -16.40
C TRP A 8 16.68 4.71 -16.91
N THR A 9 16.39 5.85 -16.27
CA THR A 9 15.30 6.75 -16.71
C THR A 9 15.76 7.94 -17.55
N THR A 10 17.06 8.20 -17.64
CA THR A 10 17.62 9.36 -18.38
C THR A 10 17.88 9.13 -19.87
N PHE A 11 17.49 7.98 -20.44
CA PHE A 11 17.84 7.66 -21.84
C PHE A 11 16.72 7.91 -22.88
N PHE A 12 15.47 8.24 -22.51
CA PHE A 12 14.35 8.26 -23.47
C PHE A 12 13.59 9.58 -23.68
N CYS A 13 13.99 10.71 -23.10
CA CYS A 13 13.37 12.01 -23.42
C CYS A 13 14.42 13.04 -23.86
N GLY A 14 14.86 12.91 -25.12
CA GLY A 14 15.57 13.95 -25.84
C GLY A 14 14.58 14.89 -26.54
N SER A 15 14.68 16.17 -26.21
CA SER A 15 14.04 17.31 -26.88
C SER A 15 12.54 17.54 -26.65
N GLN A 16 12.22 18.83 -26.77
CA GLN A 16 11.06 19.55 -26.28
C GLN A 16 9.75 19.15 -27.00
N ASN A 17 8.63 19.29 -26.29
CA ASN A 17 7.25 19.09 -26.74
C ASN A 17 6.79 17.63 -26.88
N CYS A 18 6.37 17.05 -25.75
CA CYS A 18 5.40 15.95 -25.75
C CYS A 18 4.17 16.41 -24.96
N GLU A 19 3.29 17.14 -25.64
CA GLU A 19 1.91 17.29 -25.21
C GLU A 19 1.24 15.91 -25.16
N ARG A 20 0.55 15.64 -24.06
CA ARG A 20 -0.55 14.66 -23.92
C ARG A 20 -0.30 13.28 -24.54
N PHE A 21 0.47 12.42 -23.89
CA PHE A 21 0.12 11.02 -23.69
C PHE A 21 1.11 10.43 -22.68
N VAL A 22 0.59 9.90 -21.57
CA VAL A 22 1.40 9.06 -20.68
C VAL A 22 1.83 7.85 -21.53
N PRO A 23 3.14 7.62 -21.77
CA PRO A 23 3.57 6.59 -22.70
C PRO A 23 3.08 5.21 -22.25
N PHE A 24 2.58 4.49 -23.24
CA PHE A 24 1.92 3.18 -23.16
C PHE A 24 2.98 2.09 -22.92
N GLN A 25 3.53 1.99 -21.71
CA GLN A 25 4.45 0.90 -21.35
C GLN A 25 3.75 -0.16 -20.47
N GLY A 26 3.46 -1.33 -21.07
CA GLY A 26 3.36 -2.61 -20.34
C GLY A 26 1.98 -3.03 -19.80
N SER A 27 1.05 -3.33 -20.73
CA SER A 27 -0.11 -4.26 -20.72
C SER A 27 -0.99 -4.59 -19.48
N LYS A 28 -0.72 -4.18 -18.22
CA LYS A 28 -1.68 -4.34 -17.09
C LYS A 28 -1.74 -3.16 -16.13
N THR A 29 -0.68 -2.35 -16.08
CA THR A 29 -0.60 -1.09 -15.31
C THR A 29 -1.26 0.09 -16.02
N SER A 30 -1.47 0.00 -17.34
CA SER A 30 -2.05 1.08 -18.14
C SER A 30 -3.52 1.33 -17.82
N PHE A 31 -4.37 0.30 -17.71
CA PHE A 31 -5.80 0.49 -17.46
C PHE A 31 -6.08 1.15 -16.11
N ARG A 32 -5.31 0.78 -15.07
CA ARG A 32 -5.45 1.39 -13.72
C ARG A 32 -4.94 2.82 -13.69
N SER A 33 -3.85 3.09 -14.40
CA SER A 33 -3.33 4.44 -14.62
C SER A 33 -4.33 5.31 -15.39
N HIS A 34 -4.99 4.75 -16.41
CA HIS A 34 -6.07 5.41 -17.14
C HIS A 34 -7.29 5.65 -16.27
N LEU A 35 -7.71 4.70 -15.43
CA LEU A 35 -8.83 4.88 -14.49
C LEU A 35 -8.59 6.03 -13.50
N ALA A 36 -7.37 6.14 -12.97
CA ALA A 36 -7.00 7.21 -12.04
C ALA A 36 -7.09 8.61 -12.68
N TRP A 37 -6.81 8.70 -13.99
CA TRP A 37 -6.89 9.96 -14.76
C TRP A 37 -8.27 10.19 -15.39
N ALA A 38 -8.99 9.15 -15.78
CA ALA A 38 -10.31 9.22 -16.40
C ALA A 38 -11.41 9.59 -15.40
N LYS A 39 -11.29 9.17 -14.13
CA LYS A 39 -12.18 9.61 -13.06
C LYS A 39 -11.67 10.94 -12.49
N ARG A 40 -12.05 12.04 -13.16
CA ARG A 40 -11.76 13.41 -12.68
C ARG A 40 -12.38 13.73 -11.32
N ARG A 41 -13.51 13.10 -10.97
CA ARG A 41 -14.21 13.36 -9.69
C ARG A 41 -13.56 12.60 -8.54
N ASN A 42 -13.10 13.39 -7.58
CA ASN A 42 -12.47 13.03 -6.31
C ASN A 42 -13.11 11.87 -5.54
N VAL A 43 -14.43 11.89 -5.37
CA VAL A 43 -15.18 10.88 -4.61
C VAL A 43 -15.10 9.50 -5.27
N ASN A 44 -15.15 9.46 -6.60
CA ASN A 44 -15.22 8.20 -7.36
C ASN A 44 -13.92 7.40 -7.29
N LEU A 45 -12.76 8.06 -7.15
CA LEU A 45 -11.47 7.36 -7.13
C LEU A 45 -11.18 6.73 -5.77
N LYS A 46 -11.49 7.44 -4.68
CA LYS A 46 -11.41 6.91 -3.31
C LYS A 46 -12.36 5.72 -3.13
N GLU A 47 -13.59 5.86 -3.60
CA GLU A 47 -14.58 4.79 -3.53
C GLU A 47 -14.14 3.56 -4.33
N LEU A 48 -13.62 3.75 -5.55
CA LEU A 48 -13.07 2.65 -6.35
C LEU A 48 -11.92 1.92 -5.62
N ALA A 49 -11.01 2.66 -4.98
CA ALA A 49 -9.88 2.11 -4.24
C ALA A 49 -10.36 1.27 -3.04
N THR A 50 -11.25 1.84 -2.24
CA THR A 50 -11.78 1.21 -1.04
C THR A 50 -12.68 0.01 -1.37
N GLN A 51 -13.57 0.12 -2.35
CA GLN A 51 -14.39 -1.00 -2.83
C GLN A 51 -13.52 -2.17 -3.33
N ARG A 52 -12.40 -1.89 -3.98
CA ARG A 52 -11.46 -2.94 -4.41
C ARG A 52 -10.86 -3.66 -3.20
N CYS A 53 -10.38 -2.94 -2.19
CA CYS A 53 -9.86 -3.55 -0.97
C CYS A 53 -10.93 -4.40 -0.27
N LEU A 54 -12.18 -3.95 -0.24
CA LEU A 54 -13.31 -4.72 0.30
C LEU A 54 -13.54 -6.03 -0.47
N LYS A 55 -13.64 -5.96 -1.82
CA LYS A 55 -13.79 -7.14 -2.68
C LYS A 55 -12.66 -8.15 -2.45
N SER A 56 -11.42 -7.67 -2.42
CA SER A 56 -10.25 -8.48 -2.11
C SER A 56 -10.34 -9.15 -0.73
N THR A 57 -10.77 -8.41 0.29
CA THR A 57 -10.95 -8.90 1.66
C THR A 57 -11.97 -10.03 1.70
N THR A 58 -13.11 -9.88 1.01
CA THR A 58 -14.13 -10.93 0.92
C THR A 58 -13.60 -12.20 0.27
N VAL A 59 -12.85 -12.09 -0.84
CA VAL A 59 -12.25 -13.25 -1.51
C VAL A 59 -11.25 -13.95 -0.59
N VAL A 60 -10.38 -13.20 0.08
CA VAL A 60 -9.40 -13.76 1.02
C VAL A 60 -10.10 -14.44 2.21
N ALA A 61 -11.18 -13.86 2.74
CA ALA A 61 -11.97 -14.47 3.81
C ALA A 61 -12.58 -15.82 3.38
N LEU A 62 -13.07 -15.92 2.13
CA LEU A 62 -13.53 -17.19 1.57
C LEU A 62 -12.41 -18.24 1.50
N ILE A 63 -11.21 -17.83 1.07
CA ILE A 63 -10.04 -18.74 1.02
C ILE A 63 -9.66 -19.22 2.43
N ILE A 64 -9.67 -18.34 3.43
CA ILE A 64 -9.43 -18.71 4.84
C ILE A 64 -10.46 -19.77 5.26
N ASN A 65 -11.74 -19.51 5.02
CA ASN A 65 -12.81 -20.43 5.38
C ASN A 65 -12.66 -21.79 4.69
N THR A 66 -12.30 -21.81 3.40
CA THR A 66 -12.04 -23.05 2.67
C THR A 66 -10.86 -23.82 3.25
N ASN A 67 -9.75 -23.17 3.59
CA ASN A 67 -8.60 -23.84 4.20
C ASN A 67 -8.94 -24.42 5.59
N LEU A 68 -9.71 -23.68 6.39
CA LEU A 68 -10.21 -24.18 7.68
C LEU A 68 -11.14 -25.37 7.48
N ALA A 69 -12.04 -25.30 6.50
CA ALA A 69 -12.93 -26.40 6.16
C ALA A 69 -12.16 -27.65 5.73
N ILE A 70 -11.08 -27.52 4.95
CA ILE A 70 -10.22 -28.65 4.56
C ILE A 70 -9.53 -29.28 5.79
N LEU A 71 -8.93 -28.47 6.66
CA LEU A 71 -8.17 -28.95 7.82
C LEU A 71 -9.07 -29.55 8.92
N TYR A 72 -10.30 -29.06 9.05
CA TYR A 72 -11.22 -29.45 10.12
C TYR A 72 -12.42 -30.28 9.64
N ASN A 73 -12.47 -30.68 8.36
CA ASN A 73 -13.53 -31.57 7.87
C ASN A 73 -13.53 -32.91 8.64
N PRO A 74 -14.69 -33.42 9.10
CA PRO A 74 -14.79 -34.76 9.68
C PRO A 74 -14.81 -35.89 8.63
N SER A 75 -14.26 -35.67 7.43
CA SER A 75 -14.14 -36.70 6.39
C SER A 75 -12.90 -37.57 6.60
N GLU A 76 -12.90 -38.76 6.01
CA GLU A 76 -11.74 -39.69 6.02
C GLU A 76 -10.47 -39.01 5.49
N VAL A 77 -10.59 -38.23 4.42
CA VAL A 77 -9.48 -37.42 3.87
C VAL A 77 -8.97 -36.38 4.89
N GLY A 78 -9.88 -35.76 5.65
CA GLY A 78 -9.50 -34.82 6.72
C GLY A 78 -8.75 -35.51 7.86
N ASP A 79 -9.15 -36.73 8.21
CA ASP A 79 -8.45 -37.54 9.21
C ASP A 79 -7.07 -37.99 8.73
N GLU A 80 -6.91 -38.38 7.46
CA GLU A 80 -5.61 -38.68 6.87
C GLU A 80 -4.65 -37.47 6.91
N ILE A 81 -5.16 -36.27 6.60
CA ILE A 81 -4.38 -35.03 6.67
C ILE A 81 -3.92 -34.77 8.11
N ARG A 82 -4.84 -34.84 9.08
CA ARG A 82 -4.54 -34.61 10.50
C ARG A 82 -3.60 -35.68 11.06
N ALA A 83 -3.80 -36.94 10.71
CA ALA A 83 -2.95 -38.05 11.12
C ALA A 83 -1.53 -37.92 10.53
N GLY A 84 -1.42 -37.59 9.25
CA GLY A 84 -0.14 -37.34 8.58
C GLY A 84 0.64 -36.20 9.25
N LEU A 85 -0.02 -35.07 9.53
CA LEU A 85 0.57 -33.94 10.27
C LEU A 85 1.00 -34.33 11.69
N LYS A 86 0.16 -35.08 12.43
CA LYS A 86 0.44 -35.49 13.81
C LYS A 86 1.59 -36.49 13.90
N ALA A 87 1.67 -37.42 12.94
CA ALA A 87 2.73 -38.42 12.88
C ALA A 87 4.05 -37.83 12.38
N GLY A 88 4.02 -36.67 11.70
CA GLY A 88 5.21 -36.11 11.04
C GLY A 88 5.70 -36.96 9.88
N ASP A 89 4.82 -37.79 9.29
CA ASP A 89 5.19 -38.69 8.20
C ASP A 89 5.17 -37.95 6.86
N TRP A 90 6.32 -37.37 6.54
CA TRP A 90 6.60 -36.64 5.29
C TRP A 90 6.45 -37.50 4.01
N ARG A 91 6.22 -38.81 4.12
CA ARG A 91 5.95 -39.67 2.96
C ARG A 91 4.47 -39.72 2.59
N THR A 92 3.59 -39.29 3.49
CA THR A 92 2.14 -39.34 3.27
C THR A 92 1.67 -38.10 2.50
N MET A 93 0.73 -38.30 1.57
CA MET A 93 0.07 -37.18 0.88
C MET A 93 -0.68 -36.28 1.86
N GLY A 94 -1.28 -36.86 2.91
CA GLY A 94 -1.97 -36.13 3.97
C GLY A 94 -1.10 -35.10 4.68
N PHE A 95 0.15 -35.44 5.01
CA PHE A 95 1.11 -34.50 5.62
C PHE A 95 1.31 -33.25 4.75
N TRP A 96 1.55 -33.45 3.45
CA TRP A 96 1.81 -32.34 2.53
C TRP A 96 0.59 -31.47 2.24
N ILE A 97 -0.59 -32.09 2.07
CA ILE A 97 -1.84 -31.33 1.96
C ILE A 97 -2.06 -30.48 3.22
N GLY A 98 -1.77 -31.03 4.39
CA GLY A 98 -1.85 -30.33 5.67
C GLY A 98 -0.91 -29.13 5.76
N ILE A 99 0.37 -29.31 5.38
CA ILE A 99 1.36 -28.22 5.35
C ILE A 99 0.96 -27.15 4.33
N ALA A 100 0.58 -27.54 3.12
CA ALA A 100 0.18 -26.60 2.06
C ALA A 100 -1.05 -25.77 2.48
N SER A 101 -2.06 -26.42 3.06
CA SER A 101 -3.26 -25.75 3.58
C SER A 101 -2.92 -24.80 4.73
N SER A 102 -2.00 -25.19 5.61
CA SER A 102 -1.53 -24.34 6.72
C SER A 102 -0.79 -23.11 6.21
N ILE A 103 0.13 -23.26 5.25
CA ILE A 103 0.84 -22.14 4.62
C ILE A 103 -0.15 -21.20 3.92
N SER A 104 -1.10 -21.75 3.16
CA SER A 104 -2.13 -20.93 2.51
C SER A 104 -3.01 -20.20 3.52
N LEU A 105 -3.35 -20.83 4.65
CA LEU A 105 -4.11 -20.19 5.71
C LEU A 105 -3.35 -18.99 6.28
N PHE A 106 -2.07 -19.17 6.62
CA PHE A 106 -1.21 -18.08 7.09
C PHE A 106 -1.11 -16.94 6.06
N LEU A 107 -0.81 -17.26 4.80
CA LEU A 107 -0.69 -16.25 3.74
C LEU A 107 -2.01 -15.50 3.51
N SER A 108 -3.15 -16.18 3.59
CA SER A 108 -4.46 -15.54 3.49
C SER A 108 -4.74 -14.62 4.68
N VAL A 109 -4.42 -15.01 5.91
CA VAL A 109 -4.54 -14.11 7.09
C VAL A 109 -3.67 -12.86 6.90
N PHE A 110 -2.44 -12.99 6.41
CA PHE A 110 -1.60 -11.84 6.13
C PHE A 110 -2.14 -10.97 5.00
N ALA A 111 -2.63 -11.57 3.91
CA ALA A 111 -3.28 -10.85 2.82
C ALA A 111 -4.52 -10.09 3.31
N LEU A 112 -5.26 -10.66 4.27
CA LEU A 112 -6.41 -10.01 4.91
C LEU A 112 -5.97 -8.75 5.66
N ILE A 113 -4.95 -8.87 6.52
CA ILE A 113 -4.38 -7.75 7.27
C ILE A 113 -3.88 -6.66 6.32
N ALA A 114 -3.11 -7.03 5.28
CA ALA A 114 -2.59 -6.08 4.31
C ALA A 114 -3.70 -5.33 3.56
N ASN A 115 -4.76 -6.02 3.14
CA ASN A 115 -5.91 -5.38 2.50
C ASN A 115 -6.70 -4.48 3.44
N TYR A 116 -6.85 -4.88 4.71
CA TYR A 116 -7.53 -4.07 5.71
C TYR A 116 -6.73 -2.80 6.03
N THR A 117 -5.41 -2.91 6.16
CA THR A 117 -4.51 -1.75 6.32
C THR A 117 -4.60 -0.82 5.12
N ALA A 118 -4.54 -1.35 3.89
CA ALA A 118 -4.68 -0.54 2.68
C ALA A 118 -6.06 0.13 2.60
N TYR A 119 -7.13 -0.59 2.96
CA TYR A 119 -8.48 -0.03 3.06
C TYR A 119 -8.53 1.13 4.06
N SER A 120 -8.00 0.94 5.27
CA SER A 120 -7.97 1.96 6.31
C SER A 120 -7.22 3.20 5.84
N ILE A 121 -6.05 3.01 5.20
CA ILE A 121 -5.25 4.09 4.63
C ILE A 121 -6.07 4.86 3.58
N PHE A 122 -6.64 4.20 2.58
CA PHE A 122 -7.40 4.88 1.52
C PHE A 122 -8.70 5.49 2.05
N ASN A 123 -9.33 4.89 3.05
CA ASN A 123 -10.53 5.42 3.67
C ASN A 123 -10.24 6.66 4.52
N SER A 124 -9.04 6.78 5.09
CA SER A 124 -8.60 7.95 5.86
C SER A 124 -8.31 9.18 5.00
N LEU A 125 -8.10 9.02 3.70
CA LEU A 125 -7.84 10.14 2.79
C LEU A 125 -9.07 11.06 2.71
N SER A 126 -8.84 12.37 2.73
CA SER A 126 -9.92 13.31 2.42
C SER A 126 -10.30 13.18 0.94
N THR A 127 -11.55 13.46 0.60
CA THR A 127 -12.01 13.40 -0.79
C THR A 127 -11.19 14.35 -1.67
N GLN A 128 -10.81 15.51 -1.17
CA GLN A 128 -10.00 16.50 -1.89
C GLN A 128 -8.58 16.01 -2.20
N ASN A 129 -7.95 15.27 -1.29
CA ASN A 129 -6.55 14.83 -1.40
C ASN A 129 -6.38 13.43 -2.00
N ALA A 130 -7.45 12.62 -2.01
CA ALA A 130 -7.41 11.27 -2.54
C ALA A 130 -6.86 11.19 -3.99
N PRO A 131 -7.23 12.08 -4.94
CA PRO A 131 -6.67 12.06 -6.29
C PRO A 131 -5.15 12.23 -6.33
N ILE A 132 -4.61 13.19 -5.59
CA ILE A 132 -3.17 13.49 -5.54
C ILE A 132 -2.39 12.24 -5.12
N ILE A 133 -2.83 11.62 -4.01
CA ILE A 133 -2.18 10.41 -3.50
C ILE A 133 -2.36 9.25 -4.48
N LEU A 134 -3.59 8.96 -4.92
CA LEU A 134 -3.88 7.78 -5.76
C LEU A 134 -3.33 7.92 -7.20
N ARG A 135 -3.07 9.14 -7.68
CA ARG A 135 -2.42 9.41 -8.97
C ARG A 135 -0.90 9.43 -8.88
N SER A 136 -0.31 9.67 -7.72
CA SER A 136 1.14 9.56 -7.51
C SER A 136 1.64 8.14 -7.81
N SER A 137 2.89 8.00 -8.26
CA SER A 137 3.49 6.69 -8.48
C SER A 137 3.58 5.84 -7.20
N ILE A 138 3.79 6.46 -6.03
CA ILE A 138 3.79 5.77 -4.73
C ILE A 138 2.38 5.22 -4.43
N GLY A 139 1.34 6.04 -4.57
CA GLY A 139 -0.03 5.60 -4.33
C GLY A 139 -0.52 4.54 -5.32
N ARG A 140 -0.14 4.66 -6.61
CA ARG A 140 -0.42 3.63 -7.62
C ARG A 140 0.28 2.32 -7.30
N TYR A 141 1.55 2.39 -6.89
CA TYR A 141 2.32 1.22 -6.53
C TYR A 141 1.68 0.49 -5.35
N THR A 142 1.29 1.20 -4.29
CA THR A 142 0.65 0.61 -3.12
C THR A 142 -0.76 0.09 -3.42
N TRP A 143 -1.54 0.82 -4.23
CA TRP A 143 -2.83 0.33 -4.75
C TRP A 143 -2.63 -0.99 -5.50
N GLN A 144 -1.66 -1.04 -6.41
CA GLN A 144 -1.39 -2.24 -7.18
C GLN A 144 -0.93 -3.39 -6.30
N LYS A 145 -0.03 -3.12 -5.35
CA LYS A 145 0.54 -4.14 -4.46
C LYS A 145 -0.51 -4.85 -3.64
N SER A 146 -1.49 -4.15 -3.06
CA SER A 146 -2.58 -4.80 -2.30
C SER A 146 -3.36 -5.80 -3.15
N GLY A 147 -3.65 -5.44 -4.40
CA GLY A 147 -4.27 -6.35 -5.37
C GLY A 147 -3.36 -7.50 -5.79
N ASP A 148 -2.05 -7.24 -5.92
CA ASP A 148 -1.09 -8.27 -6.28
C ASP A 148 -0.92 -9.27 -5.12
N LEU A 149 -0.99 -8.88 -3.85
CA LEU A 149 -0.94 -9.81 -2.71
C LEU A 149 -2.08 -10.81 -2.68
N VAL A 150 -3.29 -10.38 -3.02
CA VAL A 150 -4.45 -11.29 -3.17
C VAL A 150 -4.20 -12.28 -4.29
N ASN A 151 -3.65 -11.80 -5.41
CA ASN A 151 -3.30 -12.67 -6.52
C ASN A 151 -2.16 -13.63 -6.14
N HIS A 152 -1.18 -13.17 -5.35
CA HIS A 152 -0.11 -14.01 -4.83
C HIS A 152 -0.63 -15.01 -3.79
N SER A 153 -1.60 -14.66 -2.92
CA SER A 153 -2.19 -15.62 -1.99
C SER A 153 -3.00 -16.69 -2.73
N MET A 154 -3.81 -16.30 -3.72
CA MET A 154 -4.52 -17.23 -4.61
C MET A 154 -3.54 -18.15 -5.37
N LYS A 155 -2.47 -17.59 -5.93
CA LYS A 155 -1.44 -18.38 -6.63
C LYS A 155 -0.58 -19.20 -5.68
N SER A 156 -0.36 -18.75 -4.45
CA SER A 156 0.43 -19.46 -3.45
C SER A 156 -0.24 -20.77 -3.06
N LEU A 157 -1.57 -20.83 -2.99
CA LEU A 157 -2.29 -22.09 -2.79
C LEU A 157 -1.90 -23.11 -3.88
N PHE A 158 -1.87 -22.66 -5.15
CA PHE A 158 -1.55 -23.52 -6.29
C PHE A 158 -0.06 -23.87 -6.39
N VAL A 159 0.81 -22.91 -6.12
CA VAL A 159 2.27 -23.08 -6.19
C VAL A 159 2.79 -23.88 -5.01
N VAL A 160 2.28 -23.63 -3.79
CA VAL A 160 2.63 -24.42 -2.61
C VAL A 160 2.11 -25.84 -2.77
N ALA A 161 0.88 -26.06 -3.28
CA ALA A 161 0.38 -27.40 -3.59
C ALA A 161 1.22 -28.12 -4.66
N ALA A 162 1.61 -27.42 -5.74
CA ALA A 162 2.44 -27.97 -6.80
C ALA A 162 3.89 -28.24 -6.36
N LEU A 163 4.44 -27.42 -5.46
CA LEU A 163 5.79 -27.58 -4.92
C LEU A 163 5.85 -28.62 -3.80
N SER A 164 4.80 -28.74 -2.98
CA SER A 164 4.69 -29.86 -2.03
C SER A 164 4.60 -31.19 -2.75
N TYR A 165 3.97 -31.22 -3.94
CA TYR A 165 4.01 -32.38 -4.83
C TYR A 165 5.43 -32.70 -5.35
N ILE A 166 6.28 -31.68 -5.55
CA ILE A 166 7.68 -31.85 -5.96
C ILE A 166 8.58 -32.27 -4.77
N GLU A 167 8.33 -31.81 -3.55
CA GLU A 167 9.06 -32.27 -2.35
C GLU A 167 8.74 -33.72 -1.96
N ILE A 168 7.54 -34.24 -2.26
CA ILE A 168 7.25 -35.69 -2.20
C ILE A 168 8.24 -36.46 -3.09
N ALA A 169 8.62 -35.88 -4.24
CA ALA A 169 9.55 -36.52 -5.16
C ALA A 169 11.02 -36.38 -4.71
N GLN A 170 11.40 -35.30 -4.01
CA GLN A 170 12.76 -35.03 -3.55
C GLN A 170 12.78 -34.29 -2.18
N PRO A 171 13.05 -34.96 -1.05
CA PRO A 171 13.22 -34.29 0.24
C PRO A 171 14.54 -33.48 0.25
N GLY A 172 14.47 -32.18 0.53
CA GLY A 172 15.65 -31.30 0.53
C GLY A 172 15.47 -29.95 1.23
N PRO A 173 16.52 -29.10 1.27
CA PRO A 173 16.51 -27.78 1.91
C PRO A 173 15.63 -26.73 1.20
N LEU A 174 14.84 -27.15 0.21
CA LEU A 174 14.05 -26.26 -0.64
C LEU A 174 12.84 -25.71 0.10
N GLY A 175 12.17 -26.50 0.95
CA GLY A 175 11.05 -26.05 1.77
C GLY A 175 11.38 -24.84 2.67
N ALA A 176 12.55 -24.87 3.33
CA ALA A 176 13.03 -23.74 4.13
C ALA A 176 13.32 -22.50 3.27
N THR A 177 13.89 -22.70 2.08
CA THR A 177 14.14 -21.62 1.10
C THR A 177 12.83 -20.97 0.66
N PHE A 178 11.80 -21.77 0.36
CA PHE A 178 10.48 -21.25 -0.02
C PHE A 178 9.81 -20.47 1.10
N ALA A 179 9.80 -21.00 2.33
CA ALA A 179 9.27 -20.29 3.49
C ALA A 179 9.95 -18.91 3.67
N THR A 180 11.27 -18.85 3.46
CA THR A 180 12.05 -17.61 3.54
C THR A 180 11.69 -16.62 2.43
N ILE A 181 11.54 -17.07 1.18
CA ILE A 181 11.09 -16.22 0.06
C ILE A 181 9.71 -15.63 0.34
N TRP A 182 8.78 -16.43 0.85
CA TRP A 182 7.44 -15.96 1.22
C TRP A 182 7.49 -14.94 2.35
N ALA A 183 8.26 -15.20 3.42
CA ALA A 183 8.46 -14.23 4.50
C ALA A 183 9.06 -12.90 3.99
N ALA A 184 10.01 -12.95 3.05
CA ALA A 184 10.59 -11.75 2.46
C ALA A 184 9.58 -10.95 1.62
N LEU A 185 8.75 -11.62 0.81
CA LEU A 185 7.67 -10.98 0.04
C LEU A 185 6.63 -10.33 0.95
N LEU A 186 6.30 -10.96 2.08
CA LEU A 186 5.43 -10.40 3.11
C LEU A 186 6.03 -9.14 3.74
N PHE A 187 7.29 -9.22 4.19
CA PHE A 187 8.00 -8.09 4.78
C PHE A 187 8.05 -6.90 3.81
N TRP A 188 8.31 -7.17 2.52
CA TRP A 188 8.27 -6.14 1.48
C TRP A 188 6.89 -5.46 1.35
N CYS A 189 5.79 -6.22 1.42
CA CYS A 189 4.45 -5.65 1.42
C CYS A 189 4.20 -4.75 2.64
N LEU A 190 4.57 -5.22 3.83
CA LEU A 190 4.34 -4.46 5.06
C LEU A 190 5.13 -3.14 5.02
N LEU A 191 6.39 -3.18 4.56
CA LEU A 191 7.18 -1.98 4.39
C LEU A 191 6.57 -0.97 3.41
N THR A 192 6.04 -1.44 2.28
CA THR A 192 5.48 -0.56 1.24
C THR A 192 4.13 0.06 1.62
N THR A 193 3.30 -0.65 2.39
CA THR A 193 2.06 -0.09 2.95
C THR A 193 2.33 0.87 4.10
N THR A 194 3.30 0.53 4.97
CA THR A 194 3.74 1.39 6.07
C THR A 194 4.34 2.69 5.55
N SER A 195 5.20 2.63 4.52
CA SER A 195 5.80 3.83 3.93
C SER A 195 4.75 4.78 3.34
N LEU A 196 3.73 4.26 2.65
CA LEU A 196 2.61 5.08 2.19
C LEU A 196 1.83 5.69 3.37
N GLY A 197 1.58 4.91 4.42
CA GLY A 197 0.94 5.41 5.65
C GLY A 197 1.69 6.62 6.22
N HIS A 198 3.02 6.53 6.31
CA HIS A 198 3.86 7.66 6.72
C HIS A 198 3.75 8.87 5.77
N THR A 199 3.77 8.65 4.46
CA THR A 199 3.60 9.73 3.47
C THR A 199 2.25 10.43 3.68
N ILE A 200 1.16 9.69 3.87
CA ILE A 200 -0.18 10.26 4.06
C ILE A 200 -0.28 11.08 5.35
N ILE A 201 0.28 10.55 6.44
CA ILE A 201 0.34 11.24 7.72
C ILE A 201 1.11 12.55 7.59
N HIS A 202 2.35 12.47 7.11
CA HIS A 202 3.27 13.62 7.08
C HIS A 202 3.03 14.60 5.93
N THR A 203 2.13 14.30 5.00
CA THR A 203 1.68 15.27 3.99
C THR A 203 0.40 15.97 4.41
N GLY A 204 -0.28 15.52 5.47
CA GLY A 204 -1.59 16.06 5.89
C GLY A 204 -2.74 15.63 4.98
N ALA A 205 -2.58 14.56 4.20
CA ALA A 205 -3.57 14.13 3.20
C ALA A 205 -4.94 13.72 3.78
N MET A 206 -5.01 13.48 5.09
CA MET A 206 -6.27 13.23 5.81
C MET A 206 -7.09 14.51 6.07
N GLY A 207 -6.46 15.68 6.01
CA GLY A 207 -7.10 16.98 6.23
C GLY A 207 -8.04 17.39 5.09
N HIS A 208 -8.97 18.30 5.39
CA HIS A 208 -9.93 18.82 4.41
C HIS A 208 -9.32 19.83 3.44
N ASP A 209 -8.18 20.43 3.80
CA ASP A 209 -7.48 21.37 2.93
C ASP A 209 -6.77 20.61 1.79
N PRO A 210 -6.76 21.15 0.56
CA PRO A 210 -6.08 20.50 -0.55
C PRO A 210 -4.56 20.68 -0.44
N ILE A 211 -3.80 19.58 -0.56
CA ILE A 211 -2.32 19.58 -0.57
C ILE A 211 -1.80 20.46 -1.72
N LEU A 212 -2.35 20.24 -2.91
CA LEU A 212 -2.03 20.95 -4.14
C LEU A 212 -3.28 21.60 -4.72
N ARG A 213 -3.09 22.72 -5.41
CA ARG A 213 -4.17 23.31 -6.21
C ARG A 213 -4.49 22.36 -7.37
N GLN A 214 -5.76 22.19 -7.68
CA GLN A 214 -6.21 21.28 -8.74
C GLN A 214 -5.56 21.58 -10.10
N SER A 215 -5.35 22.85 -10.45
CA SER A 215 -4.68 23.24 -11.70
C SER A 215 -3.22 22.79 -11.77
N VAL A 216 -2.54 22.67 -10.62
CA VAL A 216 -1.16 22.20 -10.54
C VAL A 216 -1.14 20.67 -10.59
N GLU A 217 -2.04 20.03 -9.85
CA GLU A 217 -2.19 18.57 -9.86
C GLU A 217 -2.43 18.02 -11.27
N GLU A 218 -3.34 18.63 -12.03
CA GLU A 218 -3.71 18.15 -13.37
C GLU A 218 -2.56 18.24 -14.39
N ASN A 219 -1.57 19.09 -14.14
CA ASN A 219 -0.40 19.28 -15.00
C ASN A 219 0.81 18.43 -14.58
N MET A 220 0.76 17.80 -13.39
CA MET A 220 1.87 17.01 -12.87
C MET A 220 1.75 15.54 -13.25
N GLY A 221 2.88 14.95 -13.67
CA GLY A 221 2.99 13.52 -13.88
C GLY A 221 2.96 12.72 -12.57
N PRO A 222 2.72 11.39 -12.62
CA PRO A 222 2.69 10.53 -11.43
C PRO A 222 3.96 10.59 -10.58
N ASP A 223 5.14 10.67 -11.21
CA ASP A 223 6.42 10.73 -10.49
C ASP A 223 6.66 12.11 -9.87
N GLN A 224 6.29 13.18 -10.56
CA GLN A 224 6.36 14.54 -10.02
C GLN A 224 5.46 14.71 -8.79
N LEU A 225 4.27 14.11 -8.82
CA LEU A 225 3.37 14.07 -7.65
C LEU A 225 4.02 13.32 -6.48
N SER A 226 4.65 12.17 -6.75
CA SER A 226 5.37 11.41 -5.71
C SER A 226 6.53 12.20 -5.12
N ASP A 227 7.35 12.83 -5.95
CA ASP A 227 8.49 13.64 -5.52
C ASP A 227 8.02 14.83 -4.67
N HIS A 228 6.93 15.49 -5.07
CA HIS A 228 6.33 16.56 -4.28
C HIS A 228 5.83 16.07 -2.90
N LEU A 229 5.16 14.92 -2.86
CA LEU A 229 4.69 14.32 -1.60
C LEU A 229 5.85 13.90 -0.69
N LEU A 230 6.91 13.32 -1.25
CA LEU A 230 8.11 12.96 -0.50
C LEU A 230 8.85 14.19 0.02
N HIS A 231 8.90 15.27 -0.78
CA HIS A 231 9.48 16.54 -0.36
C HIS A 231 8.71 17.14 0.82
N GLN A 232 7.38 17.19 0.75
CA GLN A 232 6.55 17.66 1.86
C GLN A 232 6.72 16.79 3.12
N MET A 233 6.80 15.47 2.95
CA MET A 233 7.06 14.54 4.06
C MET A 233 8.43 14.81 4.72
N ASP A 234 9.48 15.10 3.93
CA ASP A 234 10.81 15.43 4.46
C ASP A 234 10.80 16.76 5.23
N LEU A 235 10.13 17.78 4.70
CA LEU A 235 9.93 19.06 5.40
C LEU A 235 9.18 18.87 6.73
N ALA A 236 8.08 18.10 6.71
CA ALA A 236 7.31 17.77 7.91
C ALA A 236 8.16 17.06 8.97
N ARG A 237 8.99 16.10 8.54
CA ARG A 237 9.88 15.35 9.43
C ARG A 237 10.97 16.24 10.03
N LYS A 238 11.57 17.12 9.24
CA LYS A 238 12.57 18.11 9.70
C LYS A 238 11.97 19.10 10.70
N ALA A 239 10.70 19.48 10.50
CA ALA A 239 9.98 20.35 11.41
C ALA A 239 9.65 19.71 12.76
N LYS A 240 9.75 18.38 12.88
CA LYS A 240 9.43 17.60 14.09
C LYS A 240 8.04 17.93 14.67
N ILE A 241 7.08 18.26 13.80
CA ILE A 241 5.72 18.62 14.23
C ILE A 241 5.03 17.37 14.78
N PRO A 242 4.62 17.37 16.06
CA PRO A 242 3.98 16.21 16.66
C PRO A 242 2.65 15.89 15.96
N LEU A 243 2.31 14.61 15.88
CA LEU A 243 1.19 14.12 15.08
C LEU A 243 -0.16 14.76 15.45
N ASN A 244 -0.39 14.99 16.74
CA ASN A 244 -1.60 15.66 17.23
C ASN A 244 -1.77 17.08 16.69
N TYR A 245 -0.68 17.82 16.44
CA TYR A 245 -0.74 19.16 15.85
C TYR A 245 -1.01 19.13 14.36
N GLN A 246 -0.57 18.10 13.63
CA GLN A 246 -0.78 17.98 12.18
C GLN A 246 -2.27 17.99 11.79
N TYR A 247 -3.15 17.57 12.70
CA TYR A 247 -4.60 17.58 12.49
C TYR A 247 -5.33 18.82 13.05
N GLN A 248 -4.65 19.62 13.87
CA GLN A 248 -5.25 20.78 14.56
C GLN A 248 -4.93 22.11 13.88
N ILE A 249 -3.88 22.15 13.06
CA ILE A 249 -3.44 23.34 12.31
C ILE A 249 -3.66 23.12 10.82
N PRO A 250 -3.79 24.18 10.00
CA PRO A 250 -3.75 24.10 8.54
C PRO A 250 -2.34 23.66 8.12
N PHE A 251 -2.10 22.36 8.18
CA PHE A 251 -0.76 21.79 8.11
C PHE A 251 -0.07 22.16 6.79
N HIS A 252 -0.81 22.22 5.69
CA HIS A 252 -0.28 22.67 4.40
C HIS A 252 0.16 24.14 4.40
N TYR A 253 -0.48 25.01 5.19
CA TYR A 253 -0.03 26.40 5.33
C TYR A 253 1.31 26.45 6.07
N VAL A 254 1.44 25.71 7.16
CA VAL A 254 2.70 25.61 7.92
C VAL A 254 3.83 25.08 7.04
N LEU A 255 3.57 24.03 6.26
CA LEU A 255 4.55 23.50 5.30
C LEU A 255 4.96 24.53 4.25
N LYS A 256 4.03 25.34 3.74
CA LYS A 256 4.34 26.42 2.78
C LYS A 256 5.17 27.55 3.41
N GLU A 257 4.90 27.90 4.66
CA GLU A 257 5.69 28.92 5.36
C GLU A 257 7.11 28.44 5.68
N ILE A 258 7.28 27.15 5.96
CA ILE A 258 8.60 26.50 6.05
C ILE A 258 9.31 26.54 4.69
N GLU A 259 8.63 26.16 3.62
CA GLU A 259 9.19 26.14 2.26
C GLU A 259 9.64 27.53 1.79
N ARG A 260 8.94 28.58 2.22
CA ARG A 260 9.30 29.99 1.99
C ARG A 260 10.47 30.48 2.83
N GLY A 261 10.93 29.71 3.81
CA GLY A 261 11.98 30.13 4.75
C GLY A 261 11.49 31.13 5.81
N ASN A 262 10.16 31.27 5.99
CA ASN A 262 9.59 32.20 6.98
C ASN A 262 9.58 31.59 8.40
N VAL A 263 9.89 30.31 8.53
CA VAL A 263 9.85 29.58 9.80
C VAL A 263 11.12 28.74 9.95
N ASP A 264 11.90 29.03 10.99
CA ASP A 264 13.06 28.25 11.36
C ASP A 264 12.69 26.82 11.81
N LEU A 265 13.57 25.87 11.47
CA LEU A 265 13.44 24.45 11.82
C LEU A 265 14.48 24.08 12.89
N PRO A 266 14.12 23.32 13.95
CA PRO A 266 12.79 22.80 14.26
C PRO A 266 11.84 23.88 14.82
N ILE A 267 10.54 23.70 14.63
CA ILE A 267 9.54 24.67 15.13
C ILE A 267 9.37 24.50 16.64
N PRO A 268 9.60 25.55 17.46
CA PRO A 268 9.36 25.45 18.89
C PRO A 268 7.85 25.31 19.21
N PRO A 269 7.49 24.57 20.26
CA PRO A 269 6.10 24.26 20.60
C PRO A 269 5.24 25.52 20.84
N ASP A 270 5.82 26.60 21.37
CA ASP A 270 5.10 27.86 21.60
C ASP A 270 4.65 28.51 20.28
N LYS A 271 5.48 28.44 19.24
CA LYS A 271 5.14 28.96 17.91
C LYS A 271 4.03 28.13 17.25
N LEU A 272 4.01 26.82 17.51
CA LEU A 272 2.93 25.91 17.08
C LEU A 272 1.59 26.24 17.78
N ASN A 273 1.62 26.53 19.09
CA ASN A 273 0.43 26.96 19.83
C ASN A 273 -0.13 28.28 19.31
N ASN A 274 0.73 29.27 19.05
CA ASN A 274 0.31 30.56 18.48
C ASN A 274 -0.31 30.41 17.07
N MET A 275 0.24 29.51 16.25
CA MET A 275 -0.35 29.17 14.94
C MET A 275 -1.72 28.50 15.08
N ARG A 276 -1.93 27.68 16.12
CA ARG A 276 -3.23 27.07 16.43
C ARG A 276 -4.25 28.11 16.90
N GLU A 277 -3.86 29.03 17.79
CA GLU A 277 -4.77 30.04 18.36
C GLU A 277 -5.16 31.13 17.37
N SER A 278 -4.22 31.58 16.52
CA SER A 278 -4.50 32.52 15.43
C SER A 278 -5.50 31.97 14.39
N GLN A 279 -5.64 30.65 14.31
CA GLN A 279 -6.64 29.98 13.48
C GLN A 279 -8.03 29.99 14.11
N PHE A 280 -8.13 29.66 15.41
CA PHE A 280 -9.41 29.74 16.11
C PHE A 280 -10.01 31.14 15.97
N THR A 281 -9.22 32.18 16.24
CA THR A 281 -9.66 33.59 16.11
C THR A 281 -10.08 33.97 14.68
N ARG A 282 -9.36 33.54 13.64
CA ARG A 282 -9.77 33.79 12.24
C ARG A 282 -11.04 33.05 11.82
N LYS A 283 -11.29 31.86 12.36
CA LYS A 283 -12.49 31.06 12.03
C LYS A 283 -13.74 31.66 12.70
N TRP A 284 -13.62 32.16 13.92
CA TRP A 284 -14.70 32.85 14.64
C TRP A 284 -15.15 34.16 13.98
N HIS A 285 -14.30 34.84 13.21
CA HIS A 285 -14.69 36.06 12.48
C HIS A 285 -15.33 35.83 11.11
N ARG A 286 -15.45 34.58 10.64
CA ARG A 286 -16.12 34.25 9.36
C ARG A 286 -17.52 33.66 9.54
N TYR A 287 -17.98 33.52 10.78
CA TYR A 287 -19.35 33.16 11.13
C TYR A 287 -19.99 34.34 11.86
#